data_AF-A0A5N8XF01-F1
#
_entry.id   AF-A0A5N8XF01-F1
#
_cell.length_a   1.000
_cell.length_b   1.000
_cell.length_c   1.000
_cell.angle_alpha   90.00
_cell.angle_beta   90.00
_cell.angle_gamma   90.00
#
_symmetry.space_group_name_H-M   'P 1'
#
loop_
_entity.id
_entity.type
_entity.pdbx_description
1 polymer ?
#
loop_
_entity_poly.entity_id
_entity_poly.type
_entity_poly.pdbx_seq_one_letter_code
_entity_poly.pdbx_strand_id
1 'polypeptide(L)'
;MNGPDDRTPADSCRDCGGTLVEGSMALPLLGSPRFAYRLGTTEVTTEVAALMCPSCGTITLRGRNPDRIRNAVAADSVRHRRSSG
;
A
#
# COMPACT_ATOMS: atom_id res chain seq x y z
N MET A 1 11.68 -25.87 -18.78
CA MET A 1 11.72 -24.40 -18.64
C MET A 1 10.94 -24.04 -17.38
N ASN A 2 11.60 -23.85 -16.25
CA ASN A 2 10.99 -23.28 -15.04
C ASN A 2 11.93 -22.15 -14.61
N GLY A 3 11.53 -20.90 -14.89
CA GLY A 3 12.27 -19.72 -14.44
C GLY A 3 12.18 -19.62 -12.91
N PRO A 4 13.16 -18.97 -12.25
CA PRO A 4 13.13 -18.84 -10.80
C PRO A 4 11.90 -18.01 -10.42
N ASP A 5 11.06 -18.56 -9.55
CA ASP A 5 9.96 -17.86 -8.88
C ASP A 5 10.59 -16.71 -8.09
N ASP A 6 10.68 -15.54 -8.72
CA ASP A 6 11.06 -14.27 -8.10
C ASP A 6 9.89 -13.74 -7.26
N ARG A 7 9.31 -14.61 -6.43
CA ARG A 7 8.34 -14.24 -5.41
C ARG A 7 9.12 -13.56 -4.32
N THR A 8 9.27 -12.26 -4.50
CA THR A 8 9.76 -11.33 -3.50
C THR A 8 9.11 -11.71 -2.15
N PRO A 9 9.82 -11.76 -1.02
CA PRO A 9 9.29 -12.17 0.30
C PRO A 9 8.05 -11.39 0.80
N ALA A 10 7.59 -10.39 0.06
CA ALA A 10 6.38 -9.62 0.28
C ALA A 10 5.07 -10.38 -0.05
N ASP A 11 5.14 -11.56 -0.67
CA ASP A 11 3.98 -12.30 -1.15
C ASP A 11 3.50 -13.41 -0.19
N SER A 12 4.06 -13.48 1.02
CA SER A 12 3.62 -14.40 2.08
C SER A 12 2.80 -13.69 3.16
N CYS A 13 1.76 -14.37 3.64
CA CYS A 13 0.92 -13.93 4.74
C CYS A 13 1.73 -13.91 6.02
N ARG A 14 1.77 -12.76 6.71
CA ARG A 14 2.52 -12.61 7.96
C ARG A 14 1.96 -13.43 9.12
N ASP A 15 0.68 -13.80 9.05
CA ASP A 15 0.00 -14.45 10.17
C ASP A 15 0.15 -15.97 10.14
N CYS A 16 0.07 -16.60 8.95
CA CYS A 16 0.14 -18.05 8.81
C CYS A 16 1.22 -18.57 7.84
N GLY A 17 1.99 -17.68 7.20
CA GLY A 17 3.00 -18.03 6.20
C GLY A 17 2.43 -18.47 4.84
N GLY A 18 1.10 -18.55 4.68
CA GLY A 18 0.45 -18.93 3.41
C GLY A 18 0.68 -17.91 2.29
N THR A 19 0.46 -18.32 1.04
CA THR A 19 0.58 -17.41 -0.12
C THR A 19 -0.53 -16.36 -0.12
N LEU A 20 -0.19 -15.14 -0.54
CA LEU A 20 -1.16 -14.07 -0.78
C LEU A 20 -1.64 -14.09 -2.23
N VAL A 21 -2.94 -13.89 -2.44
CA VAL A 21 -3.53 -13.71 -3.77
C VAL A 21 -4.00 -12.27 -3.95
N GLU A 22 -3.69 -11.66 -5.10
CA GLU A 22 -4.17 -10.32 -5.43
C GLU A 22 -5.68 -10.35 -5.75
N GLY A 23 -6.40 -9.39 -5.21
CA GLY A 23 -7.82 -9.20 -5.44
C GLY A 23 -8.20 -7.71 -5.40
N SER A 24 -9.48 -7.45 -5.64
CA SER A 24 -10.05 -6.10 -5.61
C SER A 24 -11.11 -6.00 -4.51
N MET A 25 -11.10 -4.90 -3.75
CA MET A 25 -12.25 -4.55 -2.91
C MET A 25 -13.30 -3.88 -3.80
N ALA A 26 -14.41 -4.56 -4.03
CA ALA A 26 -15.53 -3.99 -4.75
C ALA A 26 -16.34 -3.07 -3.81
N LEU A 27 -16.14 -1.77 -3.92
CA LEU A 27 -17.16 -0.79 -3.50
C LEU A 27 -17.99 -0.49 -4.75
N PRO A 28 -19.29 -0.86 -4.80
CA PRO A 28 -20.08 -0.86 -6.03
C PRO A 28 -20.22 0.51 -6.73
N LEU A 29 -19.72 1.61 -6.16
CA LEU A 29 -19.94 2.97 -6.66
C LEU A 29 -18.68 3.89 -6.72
N LEU A 30 -17.50 3.49 -6.22
CA LEU A 30 -16.40 4.45 -5.94
C LEU A 30 -15.03 4.16 -6.58
N GLY A 31 -14.94 3.23 -7.54
CA GLY A 31 -13.67 2.94 -8.24
C GLY A 31 -12.63 2.22 -7.39
N SER A 32 -11.37 2.20 -7.83
CA SER A 32 -10.27 1.52 -7.13
C SER A 32 -10.07 2.12 -5.73
N PRO A 33 -9.91 1.29 -4.67
CA PRO A 33 -9.63 1.79 -3.34
C PRO A 33 -8.34 2.61 -3.31
N ARG A 34 -8.32 3.67 -2.51
CA ARG A 34 -7.21 4.62 -2.42
C ARG A 34 -6.82 4.86 -0.96
N PHE A 35 -5.52 4.98 -0.74
CA PHE A 35 -4.97 5.53 0.50
C PHE A 35 -4.72 7.02 0.31
N ALA A 36 -5.19 7.84 1.25
CA ALA A 36 -5.04 9.29 1.23
C ALA A 36 -4.18 9.77 2.40
N TYR A 37 -3.23 10.65 2.12
CA TYR A 37 -2.36 11.29 3.11
C TYR A 37 -2.47 12.81 2.97
N ARG A 38 -2.62 13.51 4.10
CA ARG A 38 -2.74 14.97 4.13
C ARG A 38 -1.37 15.60 4.41
N LEU A 39 -0.94 16.48 3.50
CA LEU A 39 0.26 17.31 3.59
C LEU A 39 -0.16 18.78 3.72
N GLY A 40 -0.36 19.23 4.96
CA GLY A 40 -0.98 20.53 5.24
C GLY A 40 -2.40 20.62 4.64
N THR A 41 -2.59 21.48 3.64
CA THR A 41 -3.86 21.66 2.92
C THR A 41 -3.99 20.79 1.67
N THR A 42 -2.92 20.10 1.25
CA THR A 42 -2.91 19.26 0.06
C THR A 42 -3.18 17.80 0.43
N GLU A 43 -3.98 17.09 -0.36
CA GLU A 43 -4.15 15.65 -0.24
C GLU A 43 -3.33 14.92 -1.30
N VAL A 44 -2.56 13.92 -0.87
CA VAL A 44 -1.79 13.03 -1.74
C VAL A 44 -2.39 11.63 -1.65
N THR A 45 -2.82 11.09 -2.79
CA THR A 45 -3.47 9.79 -2.86
C THR A 45 -2.69 8.78 -3.70
N THR A 46 -2.84 7.50 -3.37
CA THR A 46 -2.32 6.38 -4.15
C THR A 46 -3.34 5.24 -4.15
N GLU A 47 -3.47 4.53 -5.27
CA GLU A 47 -4.33 3.35 -5.36
C GLU A 47 -3.74 2.20 -4.55
N VAL A 48 -4.61 1.38 -3.97
CA VAL A 48 -4.19 0.19 -3.22
C VAL A 48 -4.66 -1.09 -3.93
N ALA A 49 -3.76 -2.06 -4.00
CA ALA A 49 -4.10 -3.44 -4.28
C ALA A 49 -4.48 -4.13 -2.97
N ALA A 50 -5.49 -4.99 -3.00
CA ALA A 50 -5.82 -5.87 -1.88
C ALA A 50 -5.20 -7.24 -2.12
N LEU A 51 -4.60 -7.81 -1.10
CA LEU A 51 -4.11 -9.18 -1.12
C LEU A 51 -4.78 -9.97 -0.01
N MET A 52 -5.29 -11.15 -0.31
CA MET A 52 -5.94 -12.03 0.66
C MET A 52 -5.14 -13.32 0.83
N CYS A 53 -4.98 -13.79 2.06
CA CYS A 53 -4.52 -15.15 2.31
C CYS A 53 -5.72 -16.10 2.31
N PRO A 54 -5.81 -17.07 1.38
CA PRO A 54 -6.93 -18.01 1.36
C PRO A 54 -6.89 -18.99 2.53
N SER A 55 -5.72 -19.22 3.13
CA SER A 55 -5.54 -20.19 4.22
C SER A 55 -6.10 -19.71 5.56
N CYS A 56 -5.93 -18.43 5.90
CA CYS A 56 -6.34 -17.88 7.20
C CYS A 56 -7.27 -16.66 7.10
N GLY A 57 -7.54 -16.16 5.89
CA GLY A 57 -8.46 -15.03 5.67
C GLY A 57 -7.85 -13.64 5.87
N THR A 58 -6.57 -13.52 6.24
CA THR A 58 -5.91 -12.21 6.41
C THR A 58 -5.93 -11.41 5.11
N ILE A 59 -6.33 -10.14 5.20
CA ILE A 59 -6.29 -9.18 4.10
C ILE A 59 -5.20 -8.14 4.36
N THR A 60 -4.34 -7.91 3.38
CA THR A 60 -3.31 -6.87 3.40
C THR A 60 -3.55 -5.89 2.25
N LEU A 61 -3.37 -4.60 2.51
CA LEU A 61 -3.45 -3.56 1.49
C LEU A 61 -2.06 -3.06 1.13
N ARG A 62 -1.75 -2.98 -0.17
CA ARG A 62 -0.47 -2.49 -0.68
C ARG A 62 -0.69 -1.34 -1.64
N GLY A 63 -0.08 -0.19 -1.37
CA GLY A 63 -0.08 0.93 -2.31
C GLY A 63 0.60 0.53 -3.62
N ARG A 64 -0.05 0.80 -4.76
CA ARG A 64 0.50 0.55 -6.10
C ARG A 64 1.68 1.48 -6.41
N ASN A 65 1.62 2.72 -5.91
CA ASN A 65 2.72 3.67 -5.98
C ASN A 65 3.00 4.26 -4.59
N PRO A 66 3.78 3.56 -3.75
CA PRO A 66 4.07 4.02 -2.39
C PRO A 66 5.03 5.21 -2.34
N ASP A 67 5.80 5.47 -3.41
CA ASP A 67 6.74 6.60 -3.47
C ASP A 67 6.03 7.96 -3.37
N ARG A 68 4.80 8.10 -3.87
CA ARG A 68 4.03 9.34 -3.71
C ARG A 68 3.83 9.70 -2.25
N ILE A 69 3.51 8.71 -1.42
CA ILE A 69 3.29 8.91 0.02
C ILE A 69 4.62 9.10 0.73
N ARG A 70 5.65 8.32 0.40
CA ARG A 70 7.01 8.49 0.97
C ARG A 70 7.53 9.91 0.76
N ASN A 71 7.40 10.43 -0.47
CA ASN A 71 7.83 11.78 -0.80
C ASN A 71 7.00 12.86 -0.09
N ALA A 72 5.69 12.65 0.06
CA ALA A 72 4.82 13.57 0.80
C ALA A 72 5.20 13.65 2.28
N VAL A 73 5.45 12.50 2.93
CA VAL A 73 5.91 12.43 4.32
C VAL A 73 7.26 13.11 4.49
N ALA A 74 8.20 12.87 3.57
CA ALA A 74 9.51 13.53 3.59
C ALA A 74 9.37 15.06 3.47
N ALA A 75 8.51 15.55 2.57
CA ALA A 75 8.25 16.98 2.42
C ALA A 75 7.63 17.60 3.67
N ASP A 76 6.72 16.89 4.35
CA ASP A 76 6.09 17.34 5.61
C ASP A 76 7.15 17.55 6.70
N SER A 77 8.05 16.58 6.85
CA SER A 77 9.13 16.63 7.84
C SER A 77 10.08 17.82 7.64
N VAL A 78 10.35 18.19 6.39
CA VAL A 78 11.19 19.37 6.06
C VAL A 78 10.47 20.67 6.40
N ARG A 79 9.15 20.78 6.15
CA ARG A 79 8.36 21.97 6.48
C ARG A 79 8.36 22.22 7.98
N HIS A 80 8.07 21.20 8.78
CA HIS A 80 8.07 21.32 10.25
C HIS A 80 9.42 21.73 10.82
N ARG A 81 10.53 21.26 10.22
CA ARG A 81 11.88 21.64 10.66
C ARG A 81 12.20 23.11 10.37
N ARG A 82 11.69 23.67 9.27
CA ARG A 82 11.88 25.08 8.90
C ARG A 82 11.00 26.04 9.69
N SER A 83 9.84 25.60 10.17
CA SER A 83 8.94 26.43 10.99
C SER A 83 9.39 26.56 12.45
N SER A 84 10.32 25.70 12.89
CA SER A 84 10.77 25.61 14.29
C SER A 84 12.12 26.30 14.55
N GLY A 85 12.66 27.04 13.57
CA GLY A 85 13.91 27.81 13.67
C GLY A 85 13.69 29.24 13.22
#